data_AF-A0A0Q5ZRW3-F1
#
_entry.id   AF-A0A0Q5ZRW3-F1
#
_cell.length_a   1.000
_cell.length_b   1.000
_cell.length_c   1.000
_cell.angle_alpha   90.00
_cell.angle_beta   90.00
_cell.angle_gamma   90.00
#
_symmetry.space_group_name_H-M   'P 1'
#
loop_
_entity.id
_entity.type
_entity.pdbx_description
1 polymer ?
#
loop_
_entity_poly.entity_id
_entity_poly.type
_entity_poly.pdbx_seq_one_letter_code
_entity_poly.pdbx_strand_id
1 'polypeptide(L)'
;MEFLPITSPDDYRIQEIYNSYSTTFPEDERRDWDKFIPLFNHSNVKVISALHEAKNIGYLIIWELSNFTFVEHFEVFQEFRSQKLGSHITGYLFENYPRIILEIEPEHLCDDAKRRYYFYQKNGFKLIDASYIQPSYGKDKKPLDLWLLANYSPENLEEVKDEIYDIVYH
;
A
#
# COMPACT_ATOMS: atom_id res chain seq x y z
N MET A 1 4.47 9.59 -16.45
CA MET A 1 3.86 8.40 -15.83
C MET A 1 2.39 8.72 -15.70
N GLU A 2 1.53 7.75 -15.96
CA GLU A 2 0.08 7.92 -15.86
C GLU A 2 -0.42 7.07 -14.71
N PHE A 3 -1.37 7.59 -13.95
CA PHE A 3 -1.98 6.92 -12.80
C PHE A 3 -3.45 6.81 -13.07
N LEU A 4 -3.90 5.61 -13.38
CA LEU A 4 -5.24 5.35 -13.87
C LEU A 4 -6.01 4.56 -12.81
N PRO A 5 -7.03 5.15 -12.16
CA PRO A 5 -7.93 4.41 -11.31
C PRO A 5 -8.58 3.25 -12.07
N ILE A 6 -8.69 2.11 -11.40
CA ILE A 6 -9.45 0.97 -11.88
C ILE A 6 -10.74 0.92 -11.07
N THR A 7 -11.87 1.07 -11.75
CA THR A 7 -13.19 1.21 -11.14
C THR A 7 -14.06 -0.03 -11.27
N SER A 8 -13.55 -1.08 -11.92
CA SER A 8 -14.29 -2.33 -12.14
C SER A 8 -13.36 -3.53 -12.00
N PRO A 9 -13.82 -4.63 -11.37
CA PRO A 9 -13.08 -5.89 -11.34
C PRO A 9 -12.92 -6.54 -12.72
N ASP A 10 -13.73 -6.15 -13.71
CA ASP A 10 -13.66 -6.66 -15.08
C ASP A 10 -12.59 -5.97 -15.95
N ASP A 11 -11.88 -4.97 -15.41
CA ASP A 11 -10.78 -4.32 -16.12
C ASP A 11 -9.66 -5.33 -16.40
N TYR A 12 -9.19 -5.35 -17.65
CA TYR A 12 -8.20 -6.33 -18.11
C TYR A 12 -6.88 -6.32 -17.32
N ARG A 13 -6.56 -5.22 -16.62
CA ARG A 13 -5.35 -5.10 -15.79
C ARG A 13 -5.47 -5.82 -14.44
N ILE A 14 -6.69 -6.12 -13.97
CA ILE A 14 -6.89 -6.69 -12.64
C ILE A 14 -6.30 -8.08 -12.50
N GLN A 15 -6.38 -8.91 -13.55
CA GLN A 15 -5.78 -10.24 -13.51
C GLN A 15 -4.25 -10.17 -13.32
N GLU A 16 -3.58 -9.27 -14.04
CA GLU A 16 -2.13 -9.06 -13.92
C GLU A 16 -1.77 -8.51 -12.53
N ILE A 17 -2.50 -7.49 -12.07
CA ILE A 17 -2.29 -6.88 -10.74
C ILE A 17 -2.46 -7.93 -9.64
N TYR A 18 -3.54 -8.72 -9.66
CA TYR A 18 -3.79 -9.70 -8.61
C TYR A 18 -2.80 -10.87 -8.65
N ASN A 19 -2.34 -11.27 -9.85
CA ASN A 19 -1.29 -12.27 -9.98
C ASN A 19 0.04 -11.77 -9.37
N SER A 20 0.42 -10.52 -9.64
CA SER A 20 1.61 -9.90 -9.05
C SER A 20 1.45 -9.78 -7.53
N TYR A 21 0.32 -9.24 -7.07
CA TYR A 21 -0.04 -9.12 -5.66
C TYR A 21 0.11 -10.45 -4.91
N SER A 22 -0.43 -11.53 -5.47
CA SER A 22 -0.40 -12.86 -4.85
C SER A 22 0.98 -13.52 -4.89
N THR A 23 1.87 -13.07 -5.77
CA THR A 23 3.24 -13.58 -5.90
C THR A 23 4.21 -12.82 -5.01
N THR A 24 4.03 -11.51 -4.90
CA THR A 24 4.93 -10.61 -4.18
C THR A 24 4.66 -10.59 -2.68
N PHE A 25 3.39 -10.61 -2.27
CA PHE A 25 3.02 -10.55 -0.86
C PHE A 25 2.69 -11.96 -0.35
N PRO A 26 3.25 -12.39 0.80
CA PRO A 26 2.88 -13.65 1.45
C PRO A 26 1.39 -13.74 1.77
N GLU A 27 0.88 -14.95 2.01
CA GLU A 27 -0.54 -15.19 2.33
C GLU A 27 -1.08 -14.30 3.46
N ASP A 28 -0.29 -14.11 4.52
CA ASP A 28 -0.65 -13.31 5.69
C ASP A 28 -0.70 -11.80 5.40
N GLU A 29 -0.08 -11.32 4.31
CA GLU A 29 0.03 -9.90 3.92
C GLU A 29 -1.00 -9.46 2.86
N ARG A 30 -1.92 -10.35 2.49
CA ARG A 30 -2.82 -10.12 1.36
C ARG A 30 -4.25 -10.58 1.58
N ARG A 31 -5.19 -9.95 0.87
CA ARG A 31 -6.57 -10.40 0.69
C ARG A 31 -6.63 -11.57 -0.29
N ASP A 32 -7.49 -12.54 0.03
CA ASP A 32 -7.91 -13.55 -0.93
C ASP A 32 -8.79 -12.91 -2.01
N TRP A 33 -8.91 -13.58 -3.15
CA TRP A 33 -9.56 -13.02 -4.34
C TRP A 33 -11.00 -12.58 -4.08
N ASP A 34 -11.74 -13.38 -3.31
CA ASP A 34 -13.11 -13.12 -2.88
C ASP A 34 -13.24 -11.87 -1.98
N LYS A 35 -12.16 -11.45 -1.31
CA LYS A 35 -12.08 -10.20 -0.54
C LYS A 35 -11.45 -9.04 -1.29
N PHE A 36 -10.61 -9.33 -2.29
CA PHE A 36 -10.00 -8.31 -3.15
C PHE A 36 -11.04 -7.69 -4.10
N ILE A 37 -11.91 -8.50 -4.70
CA ILE A 37 -12.91 -8.03 -5.66
C ILE A 37 -13.93 -7.05 -5.04
N PRO A 38 -14.42 -7.25 -3.80
CA PRO A 38 -15.25 -6.26 -3.13
C PRO A 38 -14.63 -4.86 -2.96
N LEU A 39 -13.30 -4.71 -3.06
CA LEU A 39 -12.66 -3.39 -2.98
C LEU A 39 -13.21 -2.43 -4.04
N PHE A 40 -13.53 -2.90 -5.25
CA PHE A 40 -14.07 -2.06 -6.33
C PHE A 40 -15.47 -1.48 -6.03
N ASN A 41 -16.17 -2.03 -5.02
CA ASN A 41 -17.47 -1.53 -4.57
C ASN A 41 -17.38 -0.61 -3.34
N HIS A 42 -16.19 -0.49 -2.73
CA HIS A 42 -16.00 0.30 -1.53
C HIS A 42 -15.65 1.75 -1.90
N SER A 43 -16.41 2.72 -1.39
CA SER A 43 -16.27 4.14 -1.78
C SER A 43 -14.93 4.77 -1.40
N ASN A 44 -14.29 4.24 -0.35
CA ASN A 44 -13.08 4.84 0.20
C ASN A 44 -11.79 4.22 -0.34
N VAL A 45 -11.84 3.11 -1.08
CA VAL A 45 -10.63 2.47 -1.62
C VAL A 45 -10.48 2.77 -3.09
N LYS A 46 -9.23 2.96 -3.53
CA LYS A 46 -8.87 3.12 -4.93
C LYS A 46 -7.76 2.14 -5.27
N VAL A 47 -8.02 1.30 -6.27
CA VAL A 47 -6.97 0.55 -6.97
C VAL A 47 -6.52 1.39 -8.14
N ILE A 48 -5.24 1.71 -8.22
CA ILE A 48 -4.67 2.61 -9.22
C ILE A 48 -3.56 1.87 -9.95
N SER A 49 -3.67 1.74 -11.26
CA SER A 49 -2.60 1.22 -12.10
C SER A 49 -1.62 2.35 -12.44
N ALA A 50 -0.33 2.08 -12.29
CA ALA A 50 0.74 2.98 -12.66
C ALA A 50 1.29 2.57 -14.04
N LEU A 51 1.25 3.48 -15.01
CA LEU A 51 1.71 3.25 -16.36
C LEU A 51 2.95 4.09 -16.68
N HIS A 52 3.93 3.44 -17.30
CA HIS A 52 5.11 4.08 -17.87
C HIS A 52 5.31 3.60 -19.30
N GLU A 53 5.39 4.53 -20.26
CA GLU A 53 5.52 4.21 -21.69
C GLU A 53 4.45 3.24 -22.19
N ALA A 54 3.19 3.48 -21.80
CA ALA A 54 2.01 2.65 -22.10
C ALA A 54 2.06 1.20 -21.56
N LYS A 55 3.01 0.87 -20.69
CA LYS A 55 3.07 -0.42 -19.97
C LYS A 55 2.55 -0.27 -18.56
N ASN A 56 1.81 -1.26 -18.07
CA ASN A 56 1.46 -1.36 -16.66
C ASN A 56 2.72 -1.76 -15.88
N ILE A 57 3.23 -0.87 -15.02
CA ILE A 57 4.50 -1.09 -14.31
C ILE A 57 4.34 -1.38 -12.82
N GLY A 58 3.09 -1.33 -12.34
CA GLY A 58 2.79 -1.50 -10.94
C GLY A 58 1.41 -0.95 -10.59
N TYR A 59 1.11 -0.94 -9.30
CA TYR A 59 -0.16 -0.46 -8.81
C TYR A 59 -0.05 0.10 -7.38
N LEU A 60 -1.09 0.82 -6.99
CA LEU A 60 -1.35 1.27 -5.64
C LEU A 60 -2.74 0.78 -5.22
N ILE A 61 -2.89 0.38 -3.97
CA ILE A 61 -4.18 0.26 -3.27
C ILE A 61 -4.15 1.25 -2.13
N ILE A 62 -5.03 2.26 -2.21
CA ILE A 62 -5.07 3.34 -1.24
C ILE A 62 -6.47 3.49 -0.66
N TRP A 63 -6.53 3.84 0.60
CA TRP A 63 -7.75 4.15 1.33
C TRP A 63 -7.79 5.64 1.66
N GLU A 64 -8.84 6.32 1.23
CA GLU A 64 -9.15 7.69 1.60
C GLU A 64 -9.97 7.65 2.91
N LEU A 65 -9.26 7.83 4.01
CA LEU A 65 -9.80 7.86 5.37
C LEU A 65 -10.16 9.31 5.75
N SER A 66 -10.61 9.53 6.99
CA SER A 66 -11.17 10.80 7.46
C SER A 66 -10.28 12.01 7.13
N ASN A 67 -8.99 11.91 7.47
CA ASN A 67 -8.05 13.03 7.44
C ASN A 67 -6.70 12.69 6.78
N PHE A 68 -6.56 11.48 6.26
CA PHE A 68 -5.32 10.99 5.66
C PHE A 68 -5.61 9.89 4.64
N THR A 69 -4.62 9.60 3.82
CA THR A 69 -4.64 8.50 2.87
C THR A 69 -3.75 7.38 3.41
N PHE A 70 -4.31 6.19 3.54
CA PHE A 70 -3.56 5.01 3.90
C PHE A 70 -3.17 4.25 2.63
N VAL A 71 -1.86 4.07 2.39
CA VAL A 71 -1.35 3.27 1.27
C VAL A 71 -1.18 1.85 1.78
N GLU A 72 -2.16 1.02 1.44
CA GLU A 72 -2.21 -0.37 1.88
C GLU A 72 -1.22 -1.24 1.10
N HIS A 73 -1.26 -1.16 -0.24
CA HIS A 73 -0.31 -1.85 -1.09
C HIS A 73 0.30 -0.88 -2.10
N PHE A 74 1.62 -0.99 -2.24
CA PHE A 74 2.41 -0.31 -3.25
C PHE A 74 3.30 -1.37 -3.87
N GLU A 75 3.12 -1.62 -5.17
CA GLU A 75 4.04 -2.48 -5.91
C GLU A 75 4.51 -1.82 -7.22
N VAL A 76 5.83 -1.90 -7.46
CA VAL A 76 6.41 -1.86 -8.81
C VAL A 76 6.76 -3.30 -9.19
N PHE A 77 6.22 -3.77 -10.31
CA PHE A 77 6.42 -5.16 -10.74
C PHE A 77 7.91 -5.44 -10.90
N GLN A 78 8.30 -6.69 -10.62
CA GLN A 78 9.71 -7.09 -10.48
C GLN A 78 10.57 -6.69 -11.69
N GLU A 79 10.05 -6.82 -12.90
CA GLU A 79 10.72 -6.46 -14.16
C GLU A 79 10.99 -4.94 -14.33
N PHE A 80 10.27 -4.09 -13.59
CA PHE A 80 10.40 -2.63 -13.64
C PHE A 80 11.14 -2.04 -12.43
N ARG A 81 11.61 -2.87 -11.49
CA ARG A 81 12.36 -2.43 -10.30
C ARG A 81 13.73 -1.87 -10.68
N SER A 82 14.34 -1.11 -9.76
CA SER A 82 15.67 -0.47 -9.92
C SER A 82 15.78 0.60 -11.03
N GLN A 83 14.66 1.03 -11.62
CA GLN A 83 14.59 2.08 -12.64
C GLN A 83 14.12 3.44 -12.09
N LYS A 84 14.19 3.64 -10.76
CA LYS A 84 13.68 4.82 -10.04
C LYS A 84 12.17 5.07 -10.17
N LEU A 85 11.41 4.16 -10.77
CA LEU A 85 9.95 4.30 -10.95
C LEU A 85 9.21 4.40 -9.62
N GLY A 86 9.63 3.67 -8.57
CA GLY A 86 9.04 3.79 -7.24
C GLY A 86 9.09 5.22 -6.69
N SER A 87 10.21 5.94 -6.86
CA SER A 87 10.29 7.35 -6.43
C SER A 87 9.35 8.27 -7.22
N HIS A 88 9.09 7.98 -8.50
CA HIS A 88 8.09 8.73 -9.28
C HIS A 88 6.67 8.47 -8.77
N ILE A 89 6.35 7.23 -8.39
CA ILE A 89 5.06 6.88 -7.77
C ILE A 89 4.91 7.57 -6.41
N THR A 90 5.96 7.62 -5.59
CA THR A 90 5.93 8.38 -4.33
C THR A 90 5.73 9.88 -4.57
N GLY A 91 6.35 10.44 -5.61
CA GLY A 91 6.12 11.82 -6.04
C GLY A 91 4.66 12.09 -6.36
N TYR A 92 4.01 11.21 -7.14
CA TYR A 92 2.57 11.27 -7.40
C TYR A 92 1.75 11.23 -6.12
N LEU A 93 2.08 10.34 -5.17
CA LEU A 93 1.38 10.28 -3.89
C LEU A 93 1.46 11.63 -3.16
N PHE A 94 2.65 12.24 -3.06
CA PHE A 94 2.85 13.49 -2.34
C PHE A 94 2.19 14.70 -3.02
N GLU A 95 2.10 14.70 -4.35
CA GLU A 95 1.44 15.75 -5.11
C GLU A 95 -0.09 15.71 -4.94
N ASN A 96 -0.67 14.52 -4.72
CA ASN A 96 -2.12 14.33 -4.68
C ASN A 96 -2.69 14.15 -3.27
N TYR A 97 -1.86 13.72 -2.31
CA TYR A 97 -2.28 13.39 -0.95
C TYR A 97 -1.40 14.09 0.08
N PRO A 98 -1.94 15.05 0.85
CA PRO A 98 -1.15 15.86 1.77
C PRO A 98 -0.70 15.07 3.01
N ARG A 99 -1.49 14.09 3.45
CA ARG A 99 -1.26 13.28 4.64
C ARG A 99 -1.35 11.82 4.25
N ILE A 100 -0.22 11.13 4.30
CA ILE A 100 -0.11 9.73 3.89
C ILE A 100 0.46 8.92 5.04
N ILE A 101 -0.13 7.75 5.26
CA ILE A 101 0.39 6.70 6.14
C ILE A 101 0.56 5.42 5.33
N LEU A 102 1.58 4.64 5.63
CA LEU A 102 1.81 3.32 5.06
C LEU A 102 2.46 2.38 6.07
N GLU A 103 2.38 1.09 5.77
CA GLU A 103 2.99 0.03 6.55
C GLU A 103 4.22 -0.55 5.85
N ILE A 104 5.23 -0.90 6.63
CA ILE A 104 6.39 -1.66 6.17
C ILE A 104 6.81 -2.70 7.19
N GLU A 105 7.51 -3.73 6.71
CA GLU A 105 8.24 -4.65 7.57
C GLU A 105 9.34 -3.91 8.37
N PRO A 106 9.60 -4.30 9.63
CA PRO A 106 10.68 -3.74 10.43
C PRO A 106 12.05 -3.88 9.74
N GLU A 107 12.90 -2.85 9.80
CA GLU A 107 14.18 -2.86 9.07
C GLU A 107 15.13 -4.00 9.45
N HIS A 108 14.94 -4.56 10.64
CA HIS A 108 15.76 -5.64 11.19
C HIS A 108 15.27 -7.03 10.80
N LEU A 109 14.15 -7.14 10.08
CA LEU A 109 13.60 -8.42 9.63
C LEU A 109 14.49 -9.08 8.56
N CYS A 110 14.90 -8.31 7.55
CA CYS A 110 15.80 -8.76 6.49
C CYS A 110 16.41 -7.57 5.72
N ASP A 111 17.39 -7.84 4.83
CA ASP A 111 18.04 -6.82 4.01
C ASP A 111 17.05 -6.05 3.12
N ASP A 112 16.00 -6.70 2.63
CA ASP A 112 14.99 -6.08 1.79
C ASP A 112 14.08 -5.14 2.58
N ALA A 113 13.69 -5.52 3.81
CA ALA A 113 12.96 -4.63 4.72
C ALA A 113 13.79 -3.38 5.05
N LYS A 114 15.10 -3.54 5.30
CA LYS A 114 16.01 -2.42 5.51
C LYS A 114 16.10 -1.48 4.31
N ARG A 115 16.20 -2.04 3.09
CA ARG A 115 16.19 -1.24 1.85
C ARG A 115 14.87 -0.50 1.66
N ARG A 116 13.73 -1.16 1.98
CA ARG A 116 12.39 -0.57 1.90
C ARG A 116 12.25 0.60 2.87
N TYR A 117 12.69 0.45 4.11
CA TYR A 117 12.68 1.53 5.10
C TYR A 117 13.50 2.74 4.62
N TYR A 118 14.73 2.51 4.15
CA TYR A 118 15.58 3.59 3.64
C TYR A 118 15.01 4.25 2.39
N PHE A 119 14.36 3.50 1.50
CA PHE A 119 13.64 4.03 0.35
C PHE A 119 12.55 5.02 0.80
N TYR A 120 11.68 4.64 1.73
CA TYR A 120 10.61 5.54 2.19
C TYR A 120 11.15 6.76 2.94
N GLN A 121 12.18 6.59 3.77
CA GLN A 121 12.86 7.72 4.41
C GLN A 121 13.41 8.74 3.40
N LYS A 122 14.09 8.24 2.34
CA LYS A 122 14.62 9.11 1.28
C LYS A 122 13.53 9.84 0.51
N ASN A 123 12.34 9.26 0.40
CA ASN A 123 11.20 9.88 -0.27
C ASN A 123 10.27 10.63 0.71
N GLY A 124 10.77 11.01 1.90
CA GLY A 124 10.10 11.98 2.77
C GLY A 124 9.16 11.40 3.83
N PHE A 125 9.10 10.08 3.98
CA PHE A 125 8.38 9.46 5.08
C PHE A 125 9.22 9.38 6.35
N LYS A 126 8.57 9.34 7.51
CA LYS A 126 9.18 9.18 8.83
C LYS A 126 8.46 8.07 9.58
N LEU A 127 9.21 7.30 10.37
CA LEU A 127 8.64 6.31 11.29
C LEU A 127 7.80 7.03 12.34
N ILE A 128 6.55 6.59 12.52
CA ILE A 128 5.61 7.14 13.51
C ILE A 128 5.18 6.10 14.55
N ASP A 129 5.21 4.81 14.22
CA ASP A 129 4.99 3.71 15.17
C ASP A 129 5.87 2.51 14.80
N ALA A 130 6.70 2.05 15.75
CA ALA A 130 7.55 0.88 15.58
C ALA A 130 6.97 -0.40 16.21
N SER A 131 5.78 -0.30 16.78
CA SER A 131 5.07 -1.34 17.54
C SER A 131 3.68 -1.63 16.97
N TYR A 132 3.43 -1.24 15.73
CA TYR A 132 2.14 -1.44 15.08
C TYR A 132 1.92 -2.91 14.74
N ILE A 133 0.69 -3.38 14.95
CA ILE A 133 0.27 -4.73 14.60
C ILE A 133 -0.78 -4.61 13.51
N GLN A 134 -0.43 -5.04 12.30
CA GLN A 134 -1.39 -5.18 11.22
C GLN A 134 -2.41 -6.28 11.60
N PRO A 135 -3.72 -5.99 11.58
CA PRO A 135 -4.73 -7.02 11.77
C PRO A 135 -4.66 -8.06 10.65
N SER A 136 -5.06 -9.28 10.97
CA SER A 136 -5.11 -10.36 9.99
C SER A 136 -6.14 -10.10 8.88
N TYR A 137 -5.77 -10.38 7.63
CA TYR A 137 -6.69 -10.32 6.49
C TYR A 137 -7.80 -11.39 6.48
N GLY A 138 -7.81 -12.35 7.41
CA GLY A 138 -8.89 -13.33 7.45
C GLY A 138 -8.72 -14.49 8.41
N LYS A 139 -9.76 -15.33 8.43
CA LYS A 139 -9.75 -16.61 9.14
C LYS A 139 -8.60 -17.43 8.57
N ASP A 140 -7.69 -17.88 9.43
CA ASP A 140 -6.46 -18.64 9.10
C ASP A 140 -5.24 -17.82 8.67
N LYS A 141 -5.34 -16.49 8.62
CA LYS A 141 -4.19 -15.59 8.45
C LYS A 141 -3.75 -15.00 9.79
N LYS A 142 -2.48 -14.65 9.91
CA LYS A 142 -1.90 -14.10 11.15
C LYS A 142 -1.81 -12.58 11.11
N PRO A 143 -1.95 -11.91 12.27
CA PRO A 143 -1.53 -10.52 12.39
C PRO A 143 -0.01 -10.41 12.23
N LEU A 144 0.47 -9.23 11.82
CA LEU A 144 1.88 -8.99 11.50
C LEU A 144 2.44 -7.80 12.28
N ASP A 145 3.64 -7.96 12.82
CA ASP A 145 4.38 -6.87 13.44
C ASP A 145 5.00 -5.98 12.35
N LEU A 146 4.42 -4.80 12.14
CA LEU A 146 4.83 -3.85 11.11
C LEU A 146 5.17 -2.49 11.73
N TRP A 147 5.75 -1.62 10.92
CA TRP A 147 6.02 -0.23 11.26
C TRP A 147 5.11 0.69 10.45
N LEU A 148 4.55 1.70 11.12
CA LEU A 148 3.85 2.79 10.44
C LEU A 148 4.81 3.91 10.10
N LEU A 149 4.77 4.32 8.84
CA LEU A 149 5.46 5.50 8.33
C LEU A 149 4.46 6.53 7.85
N ALA A 150 4.79 7.81 8.00
CA ALA A 150 3.97 8.91 7.50
C ALA A 150 4.80 10.05 6.92
N ASN A 151 4.21 10.80 5.98
CA ASN A 151 4.81 12.05 5.47
C ASN A 151 4.50 13.27 6.38
N TYR A 152 3.74 13.06 7.45
CA TYR A 152 3.36 14.06 8.44
C TYR A 152 3.48 13.46 9.85
N SER A 153 3.25 14.27 10.88
CA SER A 153 3.20 13.81 12.27
C SER A 153 1.74 13.86 12.73
N PRO A 154 1.07 12.70 12.92
CA PRO A 154 -0.30 12.67 13.45
C PRO A 154 -0.37 13.26 14.86
N GLU A 155 -1.42 14.02 15.14
CA GLU A 155 -1.69 14.57 16.49
C GLU A 155 -2.15 13.46 17.45
N ASN A 156 -2.95 12.52 16.94
CA ASN A 156 -3.48 11.38 17.68
C ASN A 156 -3.24 10.09 16.88
N LEU A 157 -2.20 9.34 17.25
CA LEU A 157 -1.81 8.11 16.57
C LEU A 157 -2.77 6.95 16.86
N GLU A 158 -3.41 6.91 18.03
CA GLU A 158 -4.35 5.84 18.37
C GLU A 158 -5.61 5.93 17.50
N GLU A 159 -6.18 7.13 17.33
CA GLU A 159 -7.36 7.35 16.46
C GLU A 159 -7.07 6.98 14.99
N VAL A 160 -5.86 7.27 14.52
CA VAL A 160 -5.39 6.84 13.19
C VAL A 160 -5.38 5.32 13.07
N LYS A 161 -4.87 4.61 14.08
CA LYS A 161 -4.80 3.14 14.08
C LYS A 161 -6.20 2.53 14.15
N ASP A 162 -7.05 3.04 15.03
CA ASP A 162 -8.44 2.61 15.18
C ASP A 162 -9.19 2.75 13.84
N GLU A 163 -9.04 3.88 13.14
CA GLU A 163 -9.68 4.08 11.84
C GLU A 163 -9.13 3.12 10.76
N ILE A 164 -7.82 2.86 10.74
CA ILE A 164 -7.23 1.86 9.84
C ILE A 164 -7.83 0.47 10.13
N TYR A 165 -7.88 0.07 11.41
CA TYR A 165 -8.44 -1.23 11.79
C TYR A 165 -9.91 -1.36 11.39
N ASP A 166 -10.73 -0.36 11.72
CA ASP A 166 -12.18 -0.35 11.52
C ASP A 166 -12.61 -0.31 10.05
N ILE A 167 -11.81 0.32 9.17
CA ILE A 167 -12.20 0.55 7.77
C ILE A 167 -11.44 -0.36 6.79
N VAL A 168 -10.16 -0.63 7.03
CA VAL A 168 -9.31 -1.34 6.06
C VAL A 168 -9.36 -2.86 6.28
N TYR A 169 -9.38 -3.29 7.54
CA TYR A 169 -9.24 -4.70 7.92
C TYR A 169 -10.55 -5.39 8.32
N HIS A 170 -11.68 -4.68 8.29
CA HIS A 170 -13.00 -5.17 8.69
C HIS A 170 -13.98 -5.42 7.52
#